data_AF-A0A929ZNP7-F1
#
_entry.id   AF-A0A929ZNP7-F1
#
_cell.length_a   1.000
_cell.length_b   1.000
_cell.length_c   1.000
_cell.angle_alpha   90.00
_cell.angle_beta   90.00
_cell.angle_gamma   90.00
#
_symmetry.space_group_name_H-M   'P 1'
#
loop_
_entity.id
_entity.type
_entity.pdbx_description
1 polymer ?
#
loop_
_entity_poly.entity_id
_entity_poly.type
_entity_poly.pdbx_seq_one_letter_code
_entity_poly.pdbx_strand_id
1 'polypeptide(L)'
;MLPKLENSNNIAAIEEEIQILKNLLNTATQNMIPSDKFHLIDDLSNLSANHEYDKLTDLITSLSNEDLDIISRYFSVLPLLINITEDVDLAYQVNLQNNIDQDYLGKISTQMNIISKSENAKEILENLNVVPVLTAHPTQVQRKSMLDLTNKIHHLLRKDR
;
A
#
# COMPACT_ATOMS: atom_id res chain seq x y z
N MET A 1 23.29 0.28 12.91
CA MET A 1 22.54 -0.75 12.16
C MET A 1 22.17 -0.17 10.81
N LEU A 2 22.18 -0.99 9.75
CA LEU A 2 21.71 -0.54 8.43
C LEU A 2 20.21 -0.18 8.50
N PRO A 3 19.75 0.85 7.77
CA PRO A 3 18.34 1.24 7.79
C PRO A 3 17.47 0.19 7.10
N LYS A 4 16.26 -0.02 7.61
CA LYS A 4 15.19 -0.76 6.91
C LYS A 4 14.47 0.23 6.00
N LEU A 5 14.43 -0.05 4.69
CA LEU A 5 13.85 0.90 3.72
C LEU A 5 12.34 1.10 3.89
N GLU A 6 11.62 0.08 4.34
CA GLU A 6 10.19 0.18 4.72
C GLU A 6 9.94 1.23 5.82
N ASN A 7 10.96 1.56 6.62
CA ASN A 7 10.86 2.56 7.69
C ASN A 7 11.50 3.91 7.30
N SER A 8 11.80 4.12 6.01
CA SER A 8 12.56 5.28 5.55
C SER A 8 11.72 6.56 5.49
N ASN A 9 12.42 7.71 5.58
CA ASN A 9 11.86 9.05 5.81
C ASN A 9 11.11 9.67 4.61
N ASN A 10 10.71 8.91 3.59
CA ASN A 10 10.03 9.47 2.42
C ASN A 10 8.51 9.66 2.62
N ILE A 11 8.10 9.85 3.88
CA ILE A 11 6.70 9.97 4.31
C ILE A 11 6.01 11.09 3.52
N ALA A 12 6.69 12.22 3.29
CA ALA A 12 6.11 13.36 2.56
C ALA A 12 5.76 13.03 1.10
N ALA A 13 6.62 12.31 0.37
CA ALA A 13 6.33 11.94 -1.02
C ALA A 13 5.23 10.87 -1.11
N ILE A 14 5.22 9.93 -0.15
CA ILE A 14 4.15 8.93 -0.04
C ILE A 14 2.81 9.62 0.28
N GLU A 15 2.79 10.58 1.20
CA GLU A 15 1.61 11.38 1.54
C GLU A 15 1.09 12.16 0.32
N GLU A 16 1.98 12.76 -0.48
CA GLU A 16 1.61 13.46 -1.71
C GLU A 16 0.94 12.51 -2.72
N GLU A 17 1.52 11.34 -2.95
CA GLU A 17 0.96 10.35 -3.88
C GLU A 17 -0.35 9.75 -3.38
N ILE A 18 -0.45 9.46 -2.08
CA ILE A 18 -1.71 9.06 -1.45
C ILE A 18 -2.76 10.15 -1.67
N GLN A 19 -2.40 11.43 -1.54
CA GLN A 19 -3.33 12.54 -1.74
C GLN A 19 -3.76 12.64 -3.21
N ILE A 20 -2.86 12.43 -4.18
CA ILE A 20 -3.20 12.39 -5.62
C ILE A 20 -4.20 11.25 -5.88
N LEU A 21 -3.92 10.04 -5.40
CA LEU A 21 -4.80 8.89 -5.58
C LEU A 21 -6.16 9.09 -4.89
N LYS A 22 -6.17 9.68 -3.69
CA LYS A 22 -7.40 10.04 -2.98
C LYS A 22 -8.22 11.06 -3.78
N ASN A 23 -7.58 12.08 -4.36
CA ASN A 23 -8.26 13.07 -5.21
C ASN A 23 -8.85 12.43 -6.49
N LEU A 24 -8.13 11.49 -7.10
CA LEU A 24 -8.64 10.72 -8.25
C LEU A 24 -9.82 9.82 -7.86
N LEU A 25 -9.73 9.15 -6.70
CA LEU A 25 -10.82 8.33 -6.18
C LEU A 25 -12.05 9.19 -5.86
N ASN A 26 -11.85 10.38 -5.27
CA ASN A 26 -12.92 11.34 -5.02
C ASN A 26 -13.61 11.75 -6.32
N THR A 27 -12.82 12.13 -7.33
CA THR A 27 -13.34 12.52 -8.65
C THR A 27 -14.12 11.38 -9.31
N ALA A 28 -13.58 10.15 -9.27
CA ALA A 28 -14.26 8.98 -9.81
C ALA A 28 -15.58 8.69 -9.06
N THR A 29 -15.56 8.82 -7.74
CA THR A 29 -16.74 8.60 -6.89
C THR A 29 -17.81 9.64 -7.16
N GLN A 30 -17.47 10.93 -7.22
CA GLN A 30 -18.39 12.03 -7.54
C GLN A 30 -19.10 11.85 -8.90
N ASN A 31 -18.42 11.25 -9.88
CA ASN A 31 -19.01 10.96 -11.19
C ASN A 31 -19.97 9.76 -11.19
N MET A 32 -19.94 8.93 -10.13
CA MET A 32 -20.74 7.70 -10.02
C MET A 32 -21.92 7.83 -9.05
N ILE A 33 -21.94 8.87 -8.22
CA ILE A 33 -22.96 9.04 -7.18
C ILE A 33 -23.67 10.38 -7.31
N PRO A 34 -24.92 10.49 -6.83
CA PRO A 34 -25.59 11.77 -6.69
C PRO A 34 -24.75 12.79 -5.90
N SER A 35 -24.67 14.02 -6.40
CA SER A 35 -23.81 15.08 -5.84
C SER A 35 -24.15 15.43 -4.38
N ASP A 36 -25.38 15.17 -3.96
CA ASP A 36 -25.88 15.38 -2.60
C ASP A 36 -25.38 14.31 -1.61
N LYS A 37 -24.79 13.20 -2.06
CA LYS A 37 -24.34 12.11 -1.17
C LYS A 37 -22.83 12.06 -0.94
N PHE A 38 -22.02 12.74 -1.74
CA PHE A 38 -20.54 12.68 -1.62
C PHE A 38 -20.02 13.18 -0.26
N HIS A 39 -20.70 14.18 0.33
CA HIS A 39 -20.33 14.76 1.64
C HIS A 39 -20.23 13.71 2.76
N LEU A 40 -20.99 12.61 2.67
CA LEU A 40 -21.00 11.54 3.68
C LEU A 40 -19.61 10.90 3.85
N ILE A 41 -18.82 10.80 2.78
CA ILE A 41 -17.46 10.24 2.83
C ILE A 41 -16.54 11.16 3.64
N ASP A 42 -16.64 12.47 3.41
CA ASP A 42 -15.85 13.47 4.13
C ASP A 42 -16.28 13.54 5.60
N ASP A 43 -17.58 13.54 5.88
CA ASP A 43 -18.12 13.56 7.25
C ASP A 43 -17.65 12.34 8.06
N LEU A 44 -17.76 11.14 7.49
CA LEU A 44 -17.27 9.92 8.14
C LEU A 44 -15.76 9.97 8.37
N SER A 45 -14.99 10.46 7.39
CA SER A 45 -13.53 10.61 7.52
C SER A 45 -13.15 11.60 8.61
N ASN A 46 -13.84 12.73 8.69
CA ASN A 46 -13.60 13.80 9.68
C ASN A 46 -13.97 13.34 11.09
N LEU A 47 -15.14 12.72 11.26
CA LEU A 47 -15.58 12.17 12.54
C LEU A 47 -14.60 11.09 13.05
N SER A 48 -14.11 10.23 12.15
CA SER A 48 -13.10 9.23 12.49
C SER A 48 -11.76 9.88 12.89
N ALA A 49 -11.30 10.88 12.15
CA ALA A 49 -10.05 11.58 12.45
C ALA A 49 -10.09 12.33 13.79
N ASN A 50 -11.26 12.88 14.14
CA ASN A 50 -11.50 13.58 15.40
C ASN A 50 -11.82 12.64 16.58
N HIS A 51 -11.85 11.32 16.36
CA HIS A 51 -12.20 10.32 17.38
C HIS A 51 -13.62 10.50 17.95
N GLU A 52 -14.55 11.05 17.15
CA GLU A 52 -15.94 11.31 17.53
C GLU A 52 -16.83 10.06 17.30
N TYR A 53 -16.49 8.96 17.96
CA TYR A 53 -17.08 7.63 17.70
C TYR A 53 -18.59 7.54 17.94
N ASP A 54 -19.13 8.30 18.89
CA ASP A 54 -20.58 8.33 19.15
C ASP A 54 -21.33 8.91 17.93
N LYS A 55 -20.86 10.06 17.42
CA LYS A 55 -21.43 10.70 16.22
C LYS A 55 -21.20 9.87 14.96
N LEU A 56 -20.06 9.19 14.88
CA LEU A 56 -19.78 8.25 13.78
C LEU A 56 -20.81 7.11 13.77
N THR A 57 -21.13 6.57 14.95
CA THR A 57 -22.12 5.50 15.10
C THR A 57 -23.52 5.99 14.74
N ASP A 58 -23.90 7.18 15.21
CA ASP A 58 -25.18 7.80 14.88
C ASP A 58 -25.32 8.02 13.37
N LEU A 59 -24.28 8.57 12.72
CA LEU A 59 -24.26 8.78 11.29
C LEU A 59 -24.41 7.44 10.55
N ILE A 60 -23.57 6.45 10.84
CA ILE A 60 -23.62 5.12 10.19
C ILE A 60 -24.99 4.47 10.34
N THR A 61 -25.61 4.57 11.52
CA THR A 61 -26.92 3.96 11.80
C THR A 61 -28.06 4.68 11.06
N SER A 62 -27.88 5.95 10.70
CA SER A 62 -28.86 6.72 9.93
C SER A 62 -28.80 6.49 8.41
N LEU A 63 -27.73 5.87 7.90
CA LEU A 63 -27.52 5.67 6.46
C LEU A 63 -28.43 4.58 5.89
N SER A 64 -28.84 4.76 4.63
CA SER A 64 -29.55 3.71 3.90
C SER A 64 -28.58 2.62 3.43
N ASN A 65 -29.12 1.45 3.07
CA ASN A 65 -28.31 0.36 2.49
C ASN A 65 -27.60 0.79 1.19
N GLU A 66 -28.21 1.67 0.40
CA GLU A 66 -27.60 2.20 -0.83
C GLU A 66 -26.39 3.09 -0.50
N ASP A 67 -26.51 3.94 0.52
CA ASP A 67 -25.41 4.80 0.98
C ASP A 67 -24.26 3.95 1.52
N LEU A 68 -24.58 2.91 2.30
CA LEU A 68 -23.60 1.98 2.84
C LEU A 68 -22.86 1.18 1.75
N ASP A 69 -23.49 0.82 0.64
CA ASP A 69 -22.80 0.17 -0.48
C ASP A 69 -21.75 1.09 -1.10
N ILE A 70 -22.11 2.35 -1.35
CA ILE A 70 -21.19 3.36 -1.88
C ILE A 70 -20.01 3.59 -0.93
N ILE A 71 -20.32 3.84 0.35
CA ILE A 71 -19.35 4.18 1.39
C ILE A 71 -18.40 3.00 1.64
N SER A 72 -18.94 1.79 1.75
CA SER A 72 -18.13 0.57 1.95
C SER A 72 -17.20 0.32 0.78
N ARG A 73 -17.64 0.56 -0.47
CA ARG A 73 -16.79 0.43 -1.66
C ARG A 73 -15.67 1.46 -1.66
N TYR A 74 -15.97 2.73 -1.35
CA TYR A 74 -14.97 3.78 -1.25
C TYR A 74 -13.88 3.42 -0.22
N PHE A 75 -14.29 3.08 1.01
CA PHE A 75 -13.35 2.72 2.08
C PHE A 75 -12.70 1.34 1.92
N SER A 76 -13.18 0.51 0.98
CA SER A 76 -12.47 -0.72 0.58
C SER A 76 -11.39 -0.45 -0.48
N VAL A 77 -11.59 0.55 -1.35
CA VAL A 77 -10.66 0.88 -2.42
C VAL A 77 -9.52 1.77 -1.91
N LEU A 78 -9.80 2.72 -1.02
CA LEU A 78 -8.78 3.65 -0.52
C LEU A 78 -7.57 2.92 0.11
N PRO A 79 -7.73 1.92 1.02
CA PRO A 79 -6.59 1.18 1.56
C PRO A 79 -5.80 0.40 0.49
N LEU A 80 -6.48 -0.08 -0.57
CA LEU A 80 -5.79 -0.75 -1.67
C LEU A 80 -4.89 0.23 -2.43
N LEU A 81 -5.35 1.47 -2.66
CA LEU A 81 -4.55 2.51 -3.31
C LEU A 81 -3.36 2.93 -2.44
N ILE A 82 -3.53 3.03 -1.12
CA ILE A 82 -2.45 3.33 -0.18
C ILE A 82 -1.37 2.26 -0.24
N ASN A 83 -1.74 0.99 -0.15
CA ASN A 83 -0.79 -0.13 -0.22
C ASN A 83 0.00 -0.12 -1.54
N ILE A 84 -0.68 0.17 -2.66
CA ILE A 84 -0.02 0.28 -3.98
C ILE A 84 1.03 1.38 -3.96
N THR A 85 0.73 2.55 -3.40
CA THR A 85 1.67 3.67 -3.30
C THR A 85 2.89 3.31 -2.46
N GLU A 86 2.68 2.69 -1.29
CA GLU A 86 3.77 2.26 -0.40
C GLU A 86 4.69 1.24 -1.10
N ASP A 87 4.10 0.28 -1.81
CA ASP A 87 4.84 -0.73 -2.58
C ASP A 87 5.63 -0.12 -3.76
N VAL A 88 5.07 0.87 -4.47
CA VAL A 88 5.78 1.61 -5.53
C VAL A 88 6.95 2.40 -4.95
N ASP A 89 6.75 3.09 -3.83
CA ASP A 89 7.80 3.87 -3.18
C ASP A 89 8.94 2.96 -2.72
N LEU A 90 8.63 1.85 -2.04
CA LEU A 90 9.63 0.89 -1.60
C LEU A 90 10.45 0.35 -2.78
N ALA A 91 9.78 -0.02 -3.88
CA ALA A 91 10.45 -0.47 -5.09
C ALA A 91 11.35 0.62 -5.71
N TYR A 92 10.91 1.88 -5.70
CA TYR A 92 11.70 3.02 -6.15
C TYR A 92 12.94 3.22 -5.25
N GLN A 93 12.78 3.23 -3.92
CA GLN A 93 13.87 3.37 -2.96
C GLN A 93 14.91 2.26 -3.11
N VAL A 94 14.47 1.01 -3.27
CA VAL A 94 15.38 -0.12 -3.54
C VAL A 94 16.22 0.13 -4.79
N ASN A 95 15.60 0.56 -5.89
CA ASN A 95 16.33 0.84 -7.14
C ASN A 95 17.31 2.02 -6.98
N LEU A 96 16.87 3.10 -6.34
CA LEU A 96 17.71 4.26 -6.08
C LEU A 96 18.95 3.87 -5.28
N GLN A 97 18.78 3.21 -4.13
CA GLN A 97 19.87 2.79 -3.25
C GLN A 97 20.83 1.82 -3.96
N ASN A 98 20.31 0.93 -4.81
CA ASN A 98 21.14 0.06 -5.64
C ASN A 98 21.98 0.85 -6.67
N ASN A 99 21.41 1.88 -7.31
CA ASN A 99 22.11 2.68 -8.31
C ASN A 99 23.17 3.63 -7.71
N ILE A 100 23.06 3.97 -6.42
CA ILE A 100 24.08 4.76 -5.71
C ILE A 100 24.97 3.91 -4.81
N ASP A 101 24.94 2.58 -4.99
CA ASP A 101 25.74 1.59 -4.25
C ASP A 101 25.64 1.69 -2.72
N GLN A 102 24.51 2.16 -2.20
CA GLN A 102 24.26 2.23 -0.76
C GLN A 102 23.73 0.91 -0.23
N ASP A 103 24.17 0.56 0.98
CA ASP A 103 23.74 -0.64 1.69
C ASP A 103 22.50 -0.36 2.55
N TYR A 104 21.62 -1.35 2.64
CA TYR A 104 20.42 -1.30 3.47
C TYR A 104 20.12 -2.70 4.04
N LEU A 105 19.30 -2.74 5.09
CA LEU A 105 18.95 -4.00 5.73
C LEU A 105 18.21 -4.92 4.75
N GLY A 106 18.71 -6.15 4.57
CA GLY A 106 18.11 -7.15 3.68
C GLY A 106 18.62 -7.11 2.23
N LYS A 107 19.55 -6.22 1.88
CA LYS A 107 20.20 -6.24 0.56
C LYS A 107 21.03 -7.52 0.40
N ILE A 108 20.68 -8.33 -0.60
CA ILE A 108 21.31 -9.65 -0.84
C ILE A 108 22.82 -9.50 -1.03
N SER A 109 23.28 -8.54 -1.84
CA SER A 109 24.71 -8.36 -2.11
C SER A 109 25.54 -8.07 -0.85
N THR A 110 25.00 -7.27 0.07
CA THR A 110 25.64 -6.97 1.37
C THR A 110 25.79 -8.24 2.20
N GLN A 111 24.74 -9.05 2.27
CA GLN A 111 24.77 -10.32 3.00
C GLN A 111 25.70 -11.34 2.36
N MET A 112 25.71 -11.42 1.02
CA MET A 112 26.62 -12.27 0.25
C MET A 112 28.08 -11.88 0.46
N ASN A 113 28.39 -10.58 0.56
CA ASN A 113 29.74 -10.08 0.87
C ASN A 113 30.20 -10.43 2.30
N ILE A 114 29.26 -10.60 3.23
CA ILE A 114 29.57 -11.08 4.58
C ILE A 114 29.81 -12.59 4.54
N ILE A 115 28.93 -13.35 3.88
CA ILE A 115 29.04 -14.80 3.75
C ILE A 115 30.33 -15.19 3.04
N SER A 116 30.73 -14.49 1.97
CA SER A 116 31.94 -14.80 1.20
C SER A 116 33.25 -14.66 2.00
N LYS A 117 33.23 -13.94 3.12
CA LYS A 117 34.36 -13.79 4.05
C LYS A 117 34.39 -14.87 5.14
N SER A 118 33.35 -15.70 5.23
CA SER A 118 33.28 -16.81 6.17
C SER A 118 34.07 -18.02 5.64
N GLU A 119 34.78 -18.70 6.53
CA GLU A 119 35.46 -19.97 6.20
C GLU A 119 34.47 -21.05 5.74
N ASN A 120 33.22 -20.98 6.19
CA ASN A 120 32.14 -21.92 5.87
C ASN A 120 31.22 -21.43 4.74
N ALA A 121 31.64 -20.41 3.96
CA ALA A 121 30.81 -19.80 2.91
C ALA A 121 30.16 -20.83 1.97
N LYS A 122 30.95 -21.80 1.51
CA LYS A 122 30.50 -22.86 0.61
C LYS A 122 29.42 -23.72 1.25
N GLU A 123 29.65 -24.20 2.46
CA GLU A 123 28.70 -25.05 3.20
C GLU A 123 27.38 -24.31 3.49
N ILE A 124 27.47 -23.03 3.88
CA ILE A 124 26.29 -22.18 4.13
C ILE A 124 25.43 -22.06 2.87
N LEU A 125 26.06 -21.80 1.72
CA LEU A 125 25.36 -21.62 0.45
C LEU A 125 24.80 -22.93 -0.11
N GLU A 126 25.52 -24.05 0.03
CA GLU A 126 25.06 -25.37 -0.41
C GLU A 126 23.85 -25.88 0.40
N ASN A 127 23.74 -25.48 1.67
CA ASN A 127 22.65 -25.89 2.56
C ASN A 127 21.53 -24.84 2.68
N LEU A 128 21.64 -23.69 2.01
CA LEU A 128 20.60 -22.66 2.03
C LEU A 128 19.37 -23.16 1.25
N ASN A 129 18.30 -23.46 1.98
CA ASN A 129 17.03 -23.87 1.40
C ASN A 129 15.90 -22.94 1.84
N VAL A 130 15.27 -22.26 0.87
CA VAL A 130 14.12 -21.38 1.12
C VAL A 130 12.93 -21.93 0.35
N VAL A 131 11.93 -22.41 1.07
CA VAL A 131 10.70 -22.98 0.48
C VAL A 131 9.51 -22.11 0.89
N PRO A 132 9.09 -21.16 0.04
CA PRO A 132 7.88 -20.39 0.31
C PRO A 132 6.65 -21.30 0.19
N VAL A 133 5.80 -21.30 1.22
CA VAL A 133 4.51 -22.02 1.21
C VAL A 133 3.42 -20.99 1.02
N LEU A 134 2.77 -21.03 -0.15
CA LEU A 134 1.61 -20.18 -0.43
C LEU A 134 0.40 -20.75 0.31
N THR A 135 -0.12 -19.96 1.24
CA THR A 135 -1.38 -20.27 1.93
C THR A 135 -2.50 -19.47 1.30
N ALA A 136 -3.73 -19.99 1.35
CA ALA A 136 -4.89 -19.21 0.96
C ALA A 136 -5.06 -18.04 1.94
N HIS A 137 -5.31 -16.84 1.43
CA HIS A 137 -5.68 -15.72 2.30
C HIS A 137 -7.09 -15.95 2.85
N PRO A 138 -7.30 -15.95 4.18
CA PRO A 138 -8.54 -16.42 4.81
C PRO A 138 -9.79 -15.58 4.46
N THR A 139 -9.61 -14.33 4.01
CA THR A 139 -10.71 -13.39 3.77
C THR A 139 -10.70 -12.69 2.41
N GLN A 140 -9.70 -12.95 1.55
CA GLN A 140 -9.59 -12.26 0.26
C GLN A 140 -9.21 -13.22 -0.87
N VAL A 141 -10.23 -13.77 -1.51
CA VAL A 141 -10.06 -14.34 -2.86
C VAL A 141 -10.09 -13.17 -3.85
N GLN A 142 -8.92 -12.63 -4.19
CA GLN A 142 -8.83 -11.61 -5.23
C GLN A 142 -9.02 -12.24 -6.60
N ARG A 143 -9.99 -11.73 -7.37
CA ARG A 143 -10.17 -12.13 -8.77
C ARG A 143 -8.96 -11.67 -9.58
N LYS A 144 -8.53 -12.48 -10.55
CA LYS A 144 -7.43 -12.12 -11.48
C LYS A 144 -7.60 -10.72 -12.08
N SER A 145 -8.83 -10.34 -12.46
CA SER A 145 -9.13 -9.01 -12.98
C SER A 145 -8.78 -7.86 -12.03
N MET A 146 -8.92 -8.07 -10.71
CA MET A 146 -8.53 -7.06 -9.72
C MET A 146 -7.01 -6.98 -9.60
N LEU A 147 -6.31 -8.12 -9.61
CA LEU A 147 -4.85 -8.14 -9.64
C LEU A 147 -4.30 -7.43 -10.88
N ASP A 148 -4.91 -7.65 -12.05
CA ASP A 148 -4.52 -6.99 -13.30
C ASP A 148 -4.70 -5.47 -13.24
N LEU A 149 -5.80 -4.99 -12.62
CA LEU A 149 -6.04 -3.56 -12.39
C LEU A 149 -5.03 -2.97 -11.40
N THR A 150 -4.79 -3.62 -10.28
CA THR A 150 -3.79 -3.23 -9.28
C THR A 150 -2.40 -3.11 -9.91
N ASN A 151 -1.99 -4.10 -10.70
CA ASN A 151 -0.73 -4.09 -11.44
C ASN A 151 -0.65 -2.94 -12.45
N LYS A 152 -1.76 -2.59 -13.11
CA LYS A 152 -1.81 -1.46 -14.03
C LYS A 152 -1.61 -0.12 -13.31
N ILE A 153 -2.27 0.07 -12.16
CA ILE A 153 -2.09 1.28 -11.33
C ILE A 153 -0.63 1.37 -10.86
N HIS A 154 -0.07 0.28 -10.34
CA HIS A 154 1.34 0.16 -10.00
C HIS A 154 2.28 0.62 -11.12
N HIS A 155 2.03 0.14 -12.35
CA HIS A 155 2.88 0.47 -13.48
C HIS A 155 2.79 1.94 -13.89
N LEU A 156 1.60 2.54 -13.82
CA LEU A 156 1.40 3.96 -14.12
C LEU A 156 2.11 4.85 -13.12
N LEU A 157 1.92 4.60 -11.81
CA LEU A 157 2.60 5.37 -10.76
C LEU A 157 4.13 5.28 -10.87
N ARG A 158 4.65 4.10 -11.22
CA ARG A 158 6.10 3.92 -11.41
C ARG A 158 6.66 4.64 -12.63
N LYS A 159 5.86 4.83 -13.69
CA LYS A 159 6.31 5.49 -14.93
C LYS A 159 6.53 6.99 -14.73
N ASP A 160 5.71 7.61 -13.89
CA ASP A 160 5.69 9.06 -13.69
C ASP A 160 6.63 9.50 -12.53
N ARG A 161 7.45 8.58 -12.00
CA ARG A 161 8.52 8.82 -11.02
C ARG A 161 9.91 8.88 -11.66
#